data_AF-A0A960IMU0-F1
#
_entry.id   AF-A0A960IMU0-F1
#
_cell.length_a   1.000
_cell.length_b   1.000
_cell.length_c   1.000
_cell.angle_alpha   90.00
_cell.angle_beta   90.00
_cell.angle_gamma   90.00
#
_symmetry.space_group_name_H-M   'P 1'
#
loop_
_entity.id
_entity.type
_entity.pdbx_description
1 polymer ?
#
loop_
_entity_poly.entity_id
_entity_poly.type
_entity_poly.pdbx_seq_one_letter_code
_entity_poly.pdbx_strand_id
1 'polypeptide(L)'
;MARRTLLSAAFLACLLSALPAATPAWAGAAYSFYGTTATGATFNRPNGAGNALSGEMVGYGVQPFFVDADATCTLYSVQEGAFDGMIFLYGGAFDPTEPLQNLLGASDDADLGVGSSAILGATLDHTKSYYLVTSAKAAGTNGNFSTFIACSGAARVLAGDGSMPAYDGRYGEVQKGRFRISATWRDFQGGTGSGKFVPLGSQDSGVLWFFSPSNFEVMIKVLDACELNNRYWVFFAAVTSVEFEITVTDTFTGTTRTYQNELGVSAPAVTDTNAFETCP
;
A
#
# COMPACT_ATOMS: atom_id res chain seq x y z
N MET A 1 -25.60 83.61 -10.32
CA MET A 1 -25.59 83.33 -8.87
C MET A 1 -26.27 81.97 -8.65
N ALA A 2 -25.50 80.88 -8.56
CA ALA A 2 -25.87 79.59 -7.96
C ALA A 2 -24.70 78.60 -8.16
N ARG A 3 -24.07 78.20 -7.07
CA ARG A 3 -22.94 77.25 -6.99
C ARG A 3 -23.41 75.83 -7.37
N ARG A 4 -22.61 75.11 -8.17
CA ARG A 4 -22.66 73.65 -8.25
C ARG A 4 -21.41 73.08 -7.61
N THR A 5 -21.61 72.33 -6.53
CA THR A 5 -20.61 71.66 -5.72
C THR A 5 -20.13 70.39 -6.44
N LEU A 6 -18.84 70.26 -6.70
CA LEU A 6 -18.20 69.02 -7.17
C LEU A 6 -17.71 68.24 -5.94
N LEU A 7 -18.22 67.03 -5.74
CA LEU A 7 -17.65 66.08 -4.78
C LEU A 7 -16.43 65.40 -5.42
N SER A 8 -15.25 65.55 -4.81
CA SER A 8 -14.06 64.76 -5.10
C SER A 8 -14.14 63.41 -4.38
N ALA A 9 -14.10 62.31 -5.14
CA ALA A 9 -13.90 60.97 -4.60
C ALA A 9 -12.40 60.74 -4.32
N ALA A 10 -12.06 60.46 -3.06
CA ALA A 10 -10.72 60.06 -2.65
C ALA A 10 -10.48 58.59 -3.03
N PHE A 11 -9.47 58.32 -3.86
CA PHE A 11 -8.97 56.97 -4.09
C PHE A 11 -7.97 56.61 -2.98
N LEU A 12 -8.37 55.68 -2.12
CA LEU A 12 -7.53 55.09 -1.08
C LEU A 12 -6.63 54.03 -1.76
N ALA A 13 -5.33 54.30 -1.87
CA ALA A 13 -4.35 53.32 -2.35
C ALA A 13 -4.09 52.30 -1.23
N CYS A 14 -4.62 51.08 -1.39
CA CYS A 14 -4.35 49.96 -0.49
C CYS A 14 -3.01 49.34 -0.88
N LEU A 15 -1.95 49.54 -0.07
CA LEU A 15 -0.71 48.78 -0.20
C LEU A 15 -0.97 47.33 0.19
N LEU A 16 -1.05 46.43 -0.80
CA LEU A 16 -0.98 44.99 -0.58
C LEU A 16 0.49 44.62 -0.31
N SER A 17 0.86 44.52 0.96
CA SER A 17 2.09 43.86 1.38
C SER A 17 1.95 42.36 1.06
N ALA A 18 2.73 41.86 0.11
CA ALA A 18 2.86 40.43 -0.14
C ALA A 18 3.50 39.78 1.08
N LEU A 19 2.69 39.11 1.90
CA LEU A 19 3.19 38.19 2.91
C LEU A 19 3.92 37.05 2.18
N PRO A 20 5.16 36.69 2.57
CA PRO A 20 5.79 35.51 2.03
C PRO A 20 4.89 34.31 2.34
N ALA A 21 4.50 33.58 1.30
CA ALA A 21 3.86 32.29 1.48
C ALA A 21 4.83 31.40 2.26
N ALA A 22 4.54 31.15 3.53
CA ALA A 22 5.24 30.12 4.26
C ALA A 22 4.98 28.80 3.51
N THR A 23 6.02 28.24 2.90
CA THR A 23 5.98 26.86 2.42
C THR A 23 5.57 26.01 3.62
N PRO A 24 4.51 25.17 3.52
CA PRO A 24 4.18 24.30 4.63
C PRO A 24 5.43 23.49 4.97
N ALA A 25 5.87 23.51 6.23
CA ALA A 25 6.80 22.52 6.74
C ALA A 25 6.19 21.17 6.36
N TRP A 26 6.91 20.35 5.60
CA TRP A 26 6.39 19.11 5.04
C TRP A 26 5.68 18.34 6.16
N ALA A 27 4.34 18.31 6.10
CA ALA A 27 3.57 17.53 7.04
C ALA A 27 3.98 16.08 6.80
N GLY A 28 4.62 15.45 7.78
CA GLY A 28 5.05 14.07 7.66
C GLY A 28 3.87 13.18 7.25
N ALA A 29 4.15 12.17 6.43
CA ALA A 29 3.14 11.21 6.02
C ALA A 29 2.49 10.56 7.24
N ALA A 30 1.17 10.49 7.29
CA ALA A 30 0.47 9.86 8.39
C ALA A 30 -0.69 8.98 7.90
N TYR A 31 -0.93 7.88 8.60
CA TYR A 31 -2.04 6.98 8.33
C TYR A 31 -2.54 6.31 9.61
N SER A 32 -3.85 6.10 9.71
CA SER A 32 -4.49 5.48 10.87
C SER A 32 -5.19 4.19 10.49
N PHE A 33 -5.20 3.23 11.41
CA PHE A 33 -5.85 1.95 11.28
C PHE A 33 -6.73 1.67 12.51
N TYR A 34 -7.84 0.98 12.29
CA TYR A 34 -8.70 0.48 13.36
C TYR A 34 -8.73 -1.05 13.30
N GLY A 35 -8.64 -1.71 14.45
CA GLY A 35 -8.57 -3.16 14.51
C GLY A 35 -9.07 -3.75 15.82
N THR A 36 -9.05 -5.08 15.87
CA THR A 36 -9.39 -5.87 17.06
C THR A 36 -8.48 -7.09 17.16
N THR A 37 -8.22 -7.54 18.38
CA THR A 37 -7.52 -8.80 18.66
C THR A 37 -8.48 -9.99 18.78
N ALA A 38 -9.79 -9.74 18.73
CA ALA A 38 -10.84 -10.78 18.77
C ALA A 38 -11.04 -11.45 17.39
N THR A 39 -9.95 -11.83 16.72
CA THR A 39 -9.97 -12.40 15.35
C THR A 39 -10.19 -13.92 15.34
N GLY A 40 -10.05 -14.58 16.48
CA GLY A 40 -10.02 -16.03 16.60
C GLY A 40 -8.65 -16.67 16.27
N ALA A 41 -7.72 -15.90 15.67
CA ALA A 41 -6.34 -16.32 15.48
C ALA A 41 -5.52 -16.07 16.74
N THR A 42 -4.58 -16.96 17.05
CA THR A 42 -3.68 -16.79 18.20
C THR A 42 -2.23 -17.10 17.84
N PHE A 43 -1.31 -16.53 18.59
CA PHE A 43 0.13 -16.81 18.47
C PHE A 43 0.82 -16.68 19.83
N ASN A 44 1.97 -17.32 19.98
CA ASN A 44 2.83 -17.13 21.14
C ASN A 44 3.65 -15.86 20.91
N ARG A 45 3.19 -14.72 21.43
CA ARG A 45 3.82 -13.42 21.12
C ARG A 45 5.26 -13.34 21.67
N PRO A 46 6.14 -12.51 21.07
CA PRO A 46 7.44 -12.18 21.66
C PRO A 46 7.33 -11.57 23.06
N ASN A 47 8.32 -11.83 23.91
CA ASN A 47 8.45 -11.18 25.21
C ASN A 47 9.12 -9.80 25.04
N GLY A 48 8.34 -8.84 24.53
CA GLY A 48 8.86 -7.54 24.10
C GLY A 48 9.73 -7.65 22.84
N ALA A 49 10.69 -6.74 22.67
CA ALA A 49 11.60 -6.71 21.50
C ALA A 49 12.79 -7.67 21.62
N GLY A 50 12.72 -8.66 22.52
CA GLY A 50 13.79 -9.62 22.78
C GLY A 50 13.73 -10.86 21.88
N ASN A 51 14.65 -11.80 22.11
CA ASN A 51 14.79 -13.02 21.30
C ASN A 51 14.08 -14.24 21.91
N ALA A 52 13.05 -14.01 22.72
CA ALA A 52 12.32 -15.08 23.41
C ALA A 52 10.81 -14.88 23.29
N LEU A 53 10.09 -16.00 23.22
CA LEU A 53 8.64 -15.99 23.26
C LEU A 53 8.13 -15.87 24.70
N SER A 54 6.94 -15.30 24.86
CA SER A 54 6.32 -15.07 26.18
C SER A 54 5.82 -16.36 26.84
N GLY A 55 5.49 -17.39 26.05
CA GLY A 55 4.77 -18.57 26.51
C GLY A 55 3.25 -18.39 26.55
N GLU A 56 2.76 -17.19 26.23
CA GLU A 56 1.36 -16.81 26.28
C GLU A 56 0.74 -16.85 24.87
N MET A 57 -0.25 -17.73 24.66
CA MET A 57 -1.04 -17.74 23.44
C MET A 57 -2.11 -16.67 23.49
N VAL A 58 -2.01 -15.65 22.62
CA VAL A 58 -2.90 -14.49 22.63
C VAL A 58 -3.53 -14.19 21.28
N GLY A 59 -4.71 -13.57 21.32
CA GLY A 59 -5.37 -13.01 20.15
C GLY A 59 -4.58 -11.83 19.58
N TYR A 60 -4.63 -11.67 18.26
CA TYR A 60 -3.92 -10.60 17.57
C TYR A 60 -4.67 -10.10 16.33
N GLY A 61 -4.38 -8.85 15.97
CA GLY A 61 -4.72 -8.24 14.68
C GLY A 61 -3.44 -7.83 13.96
N VAL A 62 -3.42 -7.95 12.64
CA VAL A 62 -2.26 -7.63 11.81
C VAL A 62 -2.61 -6.49 10.87
N GLN A 63 -1.76 -5.49 10.82
CA GLN A 63 -1.88 -4.36 9.93
C GLN A 63 -0.60 -4.16 9.14
N PRO A 64 -0.54 -4.58 7.87
CA PRO A 64 0.59 -4.23 7.04
C PRO A 64 0.45 -2.83 6.49
N PHE A 65 1.58 -2.31 6.08
CA PHE A 65 1.72 -0.98 5.52
C PHE A 65 3.06 -0.84 4.79
N PHE A 66 3.15 0.24 4.02
CA PHE A 66 4.33 0.63 3.25
C PHE A 66 4.61 2.12 3.43
N VAL A 67 5.86 2.51 3.22
CA VAL A 67 6.27 3.91 3.08
C VAL A 67 6.73 4.14 1.64
N ASP A 68 6.40 5.28 1.07
CA ASP A 68 6.74 5.60 -0.33
C ASP A 68 8.17 6.13 -0.51
N ALA A 69 8.87 6.45 0.58
CA ALA A 69 10.29 6.76 0.62
C ALA A 69 10.90 6.32 1.96
N ASP A 70 12.22 6.19 2.01
CA ASP A 70 12.92 5.84 3.25
C ASP A 70 12.59 6.88 4.32
N ALA A 71 12.11 6.39 5.46
CA ALA A 71 11.49 7.25 6.46
C ALA A 71 11.84 6.84 7.88
N THR A 72 11.74 7.80 8.77
CA THR A 72 11.75 7.55 10.22
C THR A 72 10.33 7.72 10.74
N CYS A 73 9.77 6.65 11.29
CA CYS A 73 8.36 6.57 11.64
C CYS A 73 8.13 6.35 13.14
N THR A 74 7.07 6.98 13.64
CA THR A 74 6.46 6.71 14.93
C THR A 74 5.21 5.87 14.69
N LEU A 75 5.14 4.71 15.34
CA LEU A 75 3.96 3.84 15.34
C LEU A 75 3.37 3.90 16.74
N TYR A 76 2.13 4.35 16.85
CA TYR A 76 1.45 4.57 18.12
C TYR A 76 0.11 3.83 18.10
N SER A 77 -0.24 3.13 19.17
CA SER A 77 -1.53 2.44 19.29
C SER A 77 -2.23 2.88 20.57
N VAL A 78 -3.53 3.19 20.45
CA VAL A 78 -4.45 3.49 21.55
C VAL A 78 -5.47 2.36 21.61
N GLN A 79 -5.73 1.85 22.81
CA GLN A 79 -6.54 0.67 23.04
C GLN A 79 -7.82 1.06 23.78
N GLU A 80 -8.94 0.43 23.42
CA GLU A 80 -10.25 0.83 23.91
C GLU A 80 -10.60 0.19 25.26
N GLY A 81 -11.23 0.97 26.14
CA GLY A 81 -11.73 0.49 27.42
C GLY A 81 -10.61 0.07 28.36
N ALA A 82 -10.70 -1.15 28.89
CA ALA A 82 -9.70 -1.74 29.79
C ALA A 82 -8.76 -2.73 29.06
N PHE A 83 -8.74 -2.70 27.72
CA PHE A 83 -7.86 -3.57 26.95
C PHE A 83 -6.40 -3.18 27.19
N ASP A 84 -5.58 -4.17 27.56
CA ASP A 84 -4.13 -4.07 27.71
C ASP A 84 -3.45 -5.00 26.68
N GLY A 85 -2.64 -4.40 25.84
CA GLY A 85 -2.20 -4.94 24.57
C GLY A 85 -0.83 -4.42 24.19
N MET A 86 -0.20 -5.12 23.25
CA MET A 86 1.18 -4.89 22.83
C MET A 86 1.22 -4.70 21.32
N ILE A 87 2.18 -3.94 20.81
CA ILE A 87 2.47 -3.83 19.37
C ILE A 87 3.84 -4.43 19.03
N PHE A 88 3.94 -5.01 17.84
CA PHE A 88 5.15 -5.63 17.29
C PHE A 88 5.30 -5.23 15.82
N LEU A 89 6.43 -4.64 15.46
CA LEU A 89 6.76 -4.25 14.10
C LEU A 89 7.63 -5.33 13.45
N TYR A 90 7.23 -5.79 12.28
CA TYR A 90 7.96 -6.76 11.47
C TYR A 90 8.41 -6.15 10.14
N GLY A 91 9.64 -6.46 9.73
CA GLY A 91 10.25 -6.05 8.46
C GLY A 91 10.24 -7.17 7.43
N GLY A 92 9.05 -7.53 6.97
CA GLY A 92 8.77 -8.72 6.17
C GLY A 92 7.48 -9.37 6.63
N ALA A 93 6.99 -10.37 5.88
CA ALA A 93 5.75 -11.07 6.20
C ALA A 93 5.75 -11.57 7.65
N PHE A 94 4.65 -11.30 8.36
CA PHE A 94 4.41 -11.83 9.70
C PHE A 94 3.97 -13.31 9.61
N ASP A 95 4.68 -14.17 10.33
CA ASP A 95 4.33 -15.58 10.50
C ASP A 95 4.03 -15.87 11.99
N PRO A 96 2.78 -16.19 12.36
CA PRO A 96 2.42 -16.48 13.75
C PRO A 96 3.02 -17.79 14.27
N THR A 97 3.57 -18.65 13.40
CA THR A 97 4.29 -19.87 13.80
C THR A 97 5.77 -19.61 14.08
N GLU A 98 6.33 -18.50 13.56
CA GLU A 98 7.71 -18.06 13.77
C GLU A 98 7.77 -16.60 14.27
N PRO A 99 7.21 -16.26 15.47
CA PRO A 99 6.94 -14.88 15.87
C PRO A 99 8.17 -14.00 16.11
N LEU A 100 9.36 -14.59 16.21
CA LEU A 100 10.63 -13.87 16.35
C LEU A 100 11.26 -13.55 15.00
N GLN A 101 10.85 -14.23 13.93
CA GLN A 101 11.38 -13.98 12.60
C GLN A 101 10.91 -12.60 12.12
N ASN A 102 11.83 -11.81 11.56
CA ASN A 102 11.60 -10.46 11.04
C ASN A 102 11.15 -9.40 12.07
N LEU A 103 11.15 -9.71 13.37
CA LEU A 103 10.78 -8.73 14.40
C LEU A 103 11.82 -7.60 14.46
N LEU A 104 11.35 -6.36 14.30
CA LEU A 104 12.18 -5.15 14.32
C LEU A 104 12.03 -4.36 15.63
N GLY A 105 10.88 -4.46 16.27
CA GLY A 105 10.60 -3.75 17.51
C GLY A 105 9.28 -4.15 18.13
N ALA A 106 9.13 -3.88 19.42
CA ALA A 106 7.90 -4.15 20.15
C ALA A 106 7.71 -3.13 21.27
N SER A 107 6.47 -2.92 21.69
CA SER A 107 6.11 -2.07 22.82
C SER A 107 4.91 -2.64 23.56
N ASP A 108 4.97 -2.62 24.89
CA ASP A 108 3.82 -2.87 25.78
C ASP A 108 3.11 -1.54 26.04
N ASP A 109 3.66 -0.74 26.95
CA ASP A 109 3.09 0.56 27.33
C ASP A 109 3.82 1.76 26.71
N ALA A 110 3.09 2.82 26.38
CA ALA A 110 3.61 4.13 25.98
C ALA A 110 3.41 5.21 27.06
N ASP A 111 3.50 6.48 26.68
CA ASP A 111 3.41 7.64 27.56
C ASP A 111 2.01 7.86 28.18
N LEU A 112 0.97 7.27 27.60
CA LEU A 112 -0.38 7.26 28.21
C LEU A 112 -0.60 6.10 29.20
N GLY A 113 0.41 5.23 29.40
CA GLY A 113 0.35 4.07 30.28
C GLY A 113 -0.46 2.91 29.69
N VAL A 114 -1.03 2.08 30.58
CA VAL A 114 -1.83 0.89 30.21
C VAL A 114 -2.92 1.26 29.21
N GLY A 115 -3.00 0.50 28.12
CA GLY A 115 -3.91 0.77 27.00
C GLY A 115 -3.30 1.66 25.91
N SER A 116 -1.98 1.85 25.90
CA SER A 116 -1.28 2.54 24.82
C SER A 116 0.07 1.91 24.55
N SER A 117 0.53 1.89 23.30
CA SER A 117 1.85 1.32 22.94
C SER A 117 2.52 2.17 21.86
N ALA A 118 3.85 2.28 21.87
CA ALA A 118 4.56 3.12 20.91
C ALA A 118 5.95 2.58 20.52
N ILE A 119 6.21 2.52 19.22
CA ILE A 119 7.54 2.32 18.66
C ILE A 119 7.97 3.65 18.05
N LEU A 120 8.99 4.27 18.64
CA LEU A 120 9.48 5.58 18.25
C LEU A 120 10.71 5.45 17.36
N GLY A 121 10.78 6.24 16.28
CA GLY A 121 11.98 6.35 15.45
C GLY A 121 12.32 5.09 14.64
N ALA A 122 11.32 4.30 14.24
CA ALA A 122 11.52 3.14 13.39
C ALA A 122 12.02 3.60 12.00
N THR A 123 13.21 3.14 11.60
CA THR A 123 13.76 3.41 10.26
C THR A 123 13.19 2.41 9.26
N LEU A 124 12.34 2.90 8.36
CA LEU A 124 11.64 2.10 7.37
C LEU A 124 12.19 2.39 5.97
N ASP A 125 12.68 1.34 5.33
CA ASP A 125 13.08 1.27 3.92
C ASP A 125 11.85 1.09 3.02
N HIS A 126 11.69 1.95 2.01
CA HIS A 126 10.55 1.95 1.07
C HIS A 126 10.51 0.75 0.12
N THR A 127 11.56 -0.05 0.07
CA THR A 127 11.61 -1.29 -0.72
C THR A 127 11.02 -2.49 0.02
N LYS A 128 10.64 -2.31 1.30
CA LYS A 128 10.17 -3.40 2.17
C LYS A 128 8.71 -3.22 2.57
N SER A 129 8.06 -4.35 2.83
CA SER A 129 6.76 -4.42 3.49
C SER A 129 6.96 -4.44 5.00
N TYR A 130 6.07 -3.75 5.73
CA TYR A 130 6.03 -3.81 7.17
C TYR A 130 4.70 -4.36 7.65
N TYR A 131 4.71 -5.06 8.78
CA TYR A 131 3.54 -5.59 9.43
C TYR A 131 3.56 -5.13 10.88
N LEU A 132 2.57 -4.33 11.27
CA LEU A 132 2.34 -4.00 12.67
C LEU A 132 1.30 -4.97 13.23
N VAL A 133 1.73 -5.82 14.14
CA VAL A 133 0.87 -6.75 14.86
C VAL A 133 0.50 -6.12 16.19
N THR A 134 -0.80 -5.98 16.47
CA THR A 134 -1.29 -5.65 17.81
C THR A 134 -1.82 -6.93 18.43
N SER A 135 -1.35 -7.27 19.63
CA SER A 135 -1.83 -8.44 20.39
C SER A 135 -2.39 -8.04 21.73
N ALA A 136 -3.12 -8.96 22.35
CA ALA A 136 -3.35 -8.87 23.79
C ALA A 136 -2.06 -9.13 24.58
N LYS A 137 -1.95 -8.57 25.79
CA LYS A 137 -0.82 -8.80 26.69
C LYS A 137 -0.92 -10.11 27.48
N ALA A 138 -2.10 -10.67 27.67
CA ALA A 138 -2.27 -11.91 28.43
C ALA A 138 -3.30 -12.83 27.77
N ALA A 139 -3.11 -14.14 27.92
CA ALA A 139 -4.07 -15.12 27.42
C ALA A 139 -5.49 -14.87 27.96
N GLY A 140 -6.50 -15.08 27.10
CA GLY A 140 -7.90 -14.89 27.46
C GLY A 140 -8.39 -13.43 27.45
N THR A 141 -7.54 -12.47 27.11
CA THR A 141 -7.93 -11.06 26.92
C THR A 141 -7.97 -10.69 25.44
N ASN A 142 -8.83 -9.74 25.08
CA ASN A 142 -8.93 -9.17 23.74
C ASN A 142 -9.53 -7.76 23.82
N GLY A 143 -9.47 -7.04 22.71
CA GLY A 143 -10.05 -5.71 22.63
C GLY A 143 -9.77 -5.03 21.29
N ASN A 144 -10.32 -3.83 21.18
CA ASN A 144 -10.25 -3.01 19.98
C ASN A 144 -9.19 -1.92 20.17
N PHE A 145 -8.63 -1.46 19.06
CA PHE A 145 -7.54 -0.50 19.08
C PHE A 145 -7.56 0.38 17.83
N SER A 146 -6.98 1.57 17.97
CA SER A 146 -6.65 2.49 16.88
C SER A 146 -5.15 2.69 16.84
N THR A 147 -4.52 2.43 15.69
CA THR A 147 -3.11 2.70 15.45
C THR A 147 -2.94 3.93 14.58
N PHE A 148 -1.92 4.73 14.88
CA PHE A 148 -1.46 5.86 14.10
C PHE A 148 0.02 5.65 13.72
N ILE A 149 0.32 5.76 12.43
CA ILE A 149 1.69 5.78 11.92
C ILE A 149 1.96 7.17 11.37
N ALA A 150 3.03 7.80 11.84
CA ALA A 150 3.51 9.08 11.32
C ALA A 150 4.99 8.99 10.96
N CYS A 151 5.34 9.43 9.77
CA CYS A 151 6.67 9.27 9.20
C CYS A 151 7.23 10.62 8.75
N SER A 152 8.50 10.85 9.07
CA SER A 152 9.31 11.91 8.45
C SER A 152 10.19 11.30 7.37
N GLY A 153 10.26 11.95 6.21
CA GLY A 153 11.00 11.47 5.03
C GLY A 153 10.11 10.82 3.96
N ALA A 154 9.00 10.19 4.35
CA ALA A 154 7.95 9.72 3.43
C ALA A 154 6.92 10.82 3.16
N ALA A 155 6.34 10.80 1.96
CA ALA A 155 5.19 11.63 1.59
C ALA A 155 3.86 10.90 1.82
N ARG A 156 3.87 9.55 1.84
CA ARG A 156 2.69 8.71 2.10
C ARG A 156 3.05 7.49 2.94
N VAL A 157 2.15 7.17 3.88
CA VAL A 157 2.06 5.84 4.49
C VAL A 157 0.84 5.18 3.88
N LEU A 158 1.04 4.02 3.27
CA LEU A 158 -0.01 3.31 2.55
C LEU A 158 -0.42 2.09 3.36
N ALA A 159 -1.72 1.87 3.48
CA ALA A 159 -2.22 0.62 4.03
C ALA A 159 -1.76 -0.55 3.16
N GLY A 160 -1.19 -1.57 3.80
CA GLY A 160 -1.16 -2.92 3.30
C GLY A 160 -2.43 -3.63 3.76
N ASP A 161 -2.90 -4.60 3.01
CA ASP A 161 -4.19 -5.26 3.14
C ASP A 161 -4.20 -6.54 3.97
N GLY A 162 -3.27 -6.69 4.91
CA GLY A 162 -3.03 -7.95 5.67
C GLY A 162 -2.31 -9.03 4.86
N SER A 163 -2.39 -8.88 3.56
CA SER A 163 -2.20 -9.84 2.49
C SER A 163 -2.69 -9.07 1.28
N MET A 164 -2.01 -9.05 0.12
CA MET A 164 -2.80 -8.86 -1.12
C MET A 164 -4.08 -9.69 -0.96
N PRO A 165 -5.29 -9.16 -1.21
CA PRO A 165 -6.50 -9.86 -0.80
C PRO A 165 -6.40 -11.25 -1.36
N ALA A 166 -6.58 -12.29 -0.51
CA ALA A 166 -6.27 -13.69 -0.81
C ALA A 166 -6.20 -13.90 -2.32
N TYR A 167 -4.98 -13.87 -2.89
CA TYR A 167 -4.78 -13.71 -4.33
C TYR A 167 -5.72 -14.67 -5.05
N ASP A 168 -6.87 -14.14 -5.50
CA ASP A 168 -7.91 -14.97 -6.11
C ASP A 168 -7.48 -15.32 -7.54
N GLY A 169 -6.34 -14.77 -7.95
CA GLY A 169 -5.76 -14.80 -9.26
C GLY A 169 -6.08 -13.59 -10.10
N ARG A 170 -7.22 -12.91 -9.90
CA ARG A 170 -7.81 -12.05 -10.93
C ARG A 170 -7.00 -10.80 -11.26
N TYR A 171 -6.04 -10.46 -10.41
CA TYR A 171 -5.04 -9.45 -10.69
C TYR A 171 -3.73 -9.76 -9.98
N GLY A 172 -2.67 -9.08 -10.40
CA GLY A 172 -1.44 -8.98 -9.62
C GLY A 172 -0.81 -7.60 -9.75
N GLU A 173 -0.01 -7.23 -8.76
CA GLU A 173 0.60 -5.90 -8.70
C GLU A 173 2.11 -6.00 -8.84
N VAL A 174 2.67 -5.10 -9.63
CA VAL A 174 4.10 -5.03 -9.93
C VAL A 174 4.64 -3.63 -9.62
N GLN A 175 5.96 -3.47 -9.63
CA GLN A 175 6.66 -2.23 -9.23
C GLN A 175 6.22 -1.77 -7.83
N LYS A 176 6.46 -2.63 -6.83
CA LYS A 176 6.14 -2.36 -5.41
C LYS A 176 4.65 -2.02 -5.18
N GLY A 177 3.74 -2.64 -5.94
CA GLY A 177 2.29 -2.45 -5.81
C GLY A 177 1.72 -1.26 -6.61
N ARG A 178 2.57 -0.54 -7.35
CA ARG A 178 2.15 0.64 -8.11
C ARG A 178 1.29 0.30 -9.32
N PHE A 179 1.60 -0.77 -10.03
CA PHE A 179 0.84 -1.14 -11.24
C PHE A 179 0.05 -2.41 -11.00
N ARG A 180 -1.27 -2.28 -10.94
CA ARG A 180 -2.19 -3.41 -10.86
C ARG A 180 -2.54 -3.90 -12.26
N ILE A 181 -2.28 -5.17 -12.53
CA ILE A 181 -2.55 -5.85 -13.80
C ILE A 181 -3.71 -6.81 -13.60
N SER A 182 -4.78 -6.67 -14.37
CA SER A 182 -5.90 -7.62 -14.43
C SER A 182 -6.19 -8.01 -15.87
N ALA A 183 -6.90 -9.13 -16.06
CA ALA A 183 -7.34 -9.54 -17.38
C ALA A 183 -8.76 -10.13 -17.36
N THR A 184 -9.49 -9.94 -18.44
CA THR A 184 -10.70 -10.69 -18.77
C THR A 184 -10.51 -11.42 -20.10
N TRP A 185 -11.23 -12.51 -20.31
CA TRP A 185 -11.13 -13.32 -21.53
C TRP A 185 -12.49 -13.82 -22.01
N ARG A 186 -12.57 -14.13 -23.30
CA ARG A 186 -13.68 -14.84 -23.96
C ARG A 186 -13.16 -15.94 -24.89
N ASP A 187 -13.66 -17.17 -24.75
CA ASP A 187 -13.28 -18.31 -25.59
C ASP A 187 -14.13 -18.45 -26.87
N PHE A 188 -13.82 -19.47 -27.68
CA PHE A 188 -14.50 -19.76 -28.95
C PHE A 188 -15.94 -20.26 -28.79
N GLN A 189 -16.31 -20.71 -27.60
CA GLN A 189 -17.63 -21.18 -27.24
C GLN A 189 -18.49 -20.07 -26.61
N GLY A 190 -17.92 -18.87 -26.43
CA GLY A 190 -18.57 -17.73 -25.78
C GLY A 190 -18.48 -17.76 -24.25
N GLY A 191 -17.71 -18.70 -23.67
CA GLY A 191 -17.36 -18.68 -22.26
C GLY A 191 -16.52 -17.45 -21.93
N THR A 192 -16.73 -16.88 -20.74
CA THR A 192 -15.99 -15.69 -20.28
C THR A 192 -15.44 -15.88 -18.88
N GLY A 193 -14.38 -15.16 -18.56
CA GLY A 193 -13.78 -15.22 -17.23
C GLY A 193 -12.75 -14.13 -16.98
N SER A 194 -12.13 -14.22 -15.80
CA SER A 194 -10.99 -13.40 -15.44
C SER A 194 -9.71 -14.21 -15.59
N GLY A 195 -8.68 -13.60 -16.16
CA GLY A 195 -7.33 -14.16 -16.15
C GLY A 195 -6.74 -14.16 -14.74
N LYS A 196 -5.71 -14.98 -14.53
CA LYS A 196 -5.18 -15.30 -13.21
C LYS A 196 -3.65 -15.09 -13.18
N PHE A 197 -3.15 -14.11 -12.42
CA PHE A 197 -1.80 -13.57 -12.46
C PHE A 197 -0.76 -14.29 -11.57
N VAL A 198 0.08 -15.17 -12.09
CA VAL A 198 1.11 -15.82 -11.30
C VAL A 198 2.39 -14.96 -11.27
N PRO A 199 2.88 -14.51 -10.09
CA PRO A 199 4.17 -13.86 -9.98
C PRO A 199 5.30 -14.87 -10.23
N LEU A 200 6.34 -14.47 -10.97
CA LEU A 200 7.48 -15.32 -11.32
C LEU A 200 8.79 -14.90 -10.61
N GLY A 201 8.68 -14.40 -9.38
CA GLY A 201 9.83 -14.03 -8.54
C GLY A 201 10.50 -12.69 -8.87
N SER A 202 10.05 -12.00 -9.94
CA SER A 202 10.39 -10.61 -10.23
C SER A 202 9.31 -9.68 -9.68
N GLN A 203 9.70 -8.52 -9.15
CA GLN A 203 8.75 -7.49 -8.69
C GLN A 203 8.08 -6.73 -9.83
N ASP A 204 8.54 -6.93 -11.07
CA ASP A 204 8.15 -6.11 -12.22
C ASP A 204 7.32 -6.89 -13.24
N SER A 205 7.15 -8.21 -13.03
CA SER A 205 6.61 -9.10 -14.05
C SER A 205 5.90 -10.34 -13.50
N GLY A 206 5.02 -10.92 -14.30
CA GLY A 206 4.38 -12.20 -14.03
C GLY A 206 3.71 -12.79 -15.28
N VAL A 207 3.02 -13.91 -15.11
CA VAL A 207 2.25 -14.57 -16.17
C VAL A 207 0.76 -14.58 -15.85
N LEU A 208 -0.09 -14.65 -16.87
CA LEU A 208 -1.53 -14.86 -16.70
C LEU A 208 -1.90 -16.22 -17.26
N TRP A 209 -2.74 -16.97 -16.53
CA TRP A 209 -3.49 -18.09 -17.09
C TRP A 209 -4.99 -17.78 -17.17
N PHE A 210 -5.69 -18.32 -18.15
CA PHE A 210 -7.13 -18.08 -18.39
C PHE A 210 -7.97 -19.29 -17.98
N PHE A 211 -7.52 -20.50 -18.32
CA PHE A 211 -8.32 -21.72 -18.15
C PHE A 211 -7.81 -22.63 -17.04
N SER A 212 -6.50 -22.82 -16.93
CA SER A 212 -5.86 -23.75 -15.99
C SER A 212 -4.50 -23.23 -15.55
N PRO A 213 -4.09 -23.43 -14.27
CA PRO A 213 -2.76 -23.07 -13.78
C PRO A 213 -1.61 -23.82 -14.46
N SER A 214 -1.88 -24.85 -15.26
CA SER A 214 -0.88 -25.60 -16.04
C SER A 214 -0.70 -25.10 -17.49
N ASN A 215 -1.42 -24.05 -17.91
CA ASN A 215 -1.35 -23.48 -19.26
C ASN A 215 -1.34 -21.95 -19.17
N PHE A 216 -0.19 -21.32 -19.36
CA PHE A 216 -0.07 -19.85 -19.30
C PHE A 216 -0.28 -19.23 -20.68
N GLU A 217 -1.09 -18.19 -20.76
CA GLU A 217 -1.41 -17.51 -22.01
C GLU A 217 -0.60 -16.23 -22.22
N VAL A 218 -0.19 -15.52 -21.15
CA VAL A 218 0.48 -14.22 -21.26
C VAL A 218 1.64 -14.12 -20.29
N MET A 219 2.78 -13.58 -20.72
CA MET A 219 3.84 -13.04 -19.87
C MET A 219 3.83 -11.53 -19.98
N ILE A 220 3.76 -10.80 -18.87
CA ILE A 220 3.65 -9.34 -18.82
C ILE A 220 4.64 -8.74 -17.82
N LYS A 221 5.16 -7.56 -18.14
CA LYS A 221 5.98 -6.73 -17.24
C LYS A 221 5.66 -5.26 -17.36
N VAL A 222 5.85 -4.53 -16.27
CA VAL A 222 5.86 -3.07 -16.22
C VAL A 222 7.23 -2.63 -15.77
N LEU A 223 7.92 -1.82 -16.57
CA LEU A 223 9.28 -1.35 -16.29
C LEU A 223 9.27 0.13 -15.96
N ASP A 224 10.03 0.51 -14.92
CA ASP A 224 10.42 1.88 -14.69
C ASP A 224 11.47 2.31 -15.73
N ALA A 225 11.10 3.26 -16.56
CA ALA A 225 11.98 3.88 -17.55
C ALA A 225 11.96 5.41 -17.43
N CYS A 226 11.70 5.91 -16.22
CA CYS A 226 11.61 7.33 -15.96
C CYS A 226 12.89 8.07 -16.35
N GLU A 227 14.05 7.47 -16.08
CA GLU A 227 15.36 8.03 -16.45
C GLU A 227 15.64 8.01 -17.97
N LEU A 228 14.90 7.21 -18.74
CA LEU A 228 15.13 7.06 -20.18
C LEU A 228 14.26 8.00 -21.01
N ASN A 229 12.95 8.04 -20.72
CA ASN A 229 12.00 8.86 -21.48
C ASN A 229 10.83 9.42 -20.65
N ASN A 230 10.97 9.47 -19.32
CA ASN A 230 9.92 9.94 -18.41
C ASN A 230 8.62 9.12 -18.52
N ARG A 231 8.75 7.79 -18.64
CA ARG A 231 7.62 6.86 -18.73
C ARG A 231 7.81 5.60 -17.88
N TYR A 232 6.69 4.98 -17.53
CA TYR A 232 6.66 3.53 -17.30
C TYR A 232 6.29 2.81 -18.59
N TRP A 233 6.95 1.69 -18.87
CA TRP A 233 6.75 0.89 -20.07
C TRP A 233 5.97 -0.37 -19.74
N VAL A 234 5.07 -0.80 -20.63
CA VAL A 234 4.37 -2.08 -20.53
C VAL A 234 4.79 -2.98 -21.68
N PHE A 235 5.23 -4.18 -21.35
CA PHE A 235 5.52 -5.22 -22.34
C PHE A 235 4.73 -6.46 -22.01
N PHE A 236 4.16 -7.10 -23.03
CA PHE A 236 3.71 -8.47 -22.89
C PHE A 236 3.88 -9.26 -24.18
N ALA A 237 3.98 -10.57 -24.03
CA ALA A 237 3.86 -11.53 -25.12
C ALA A 237 2.79 -12.54 -24.72
N ALA A 238 1.93 -12.88 -25.67
CA ALA A 238 0.84 -13.81 -25.47
C ALA A 238 0.95 -14.98 -26.46
N VAL A 239 0.73 -16.19 -25.97
CA VAL A 239 0.84 -17.46 -26.73
C VAL A 239 -0.55 -18.06 -26.98
N THR A 240 -1.52 -17.19 -27.26
CA THR A 240 -2.93 -17.55 -27.42
C THR A 240 -3.58 -16.78 -28.56
N SER A 241 -4.67 -17.33 -29.10
CA SER A 241 -5.59 -16.67 -30.03
C SER A 241 -6.98 -16.42 -29.42
N VAL A 242 -7.08 -16.51 -28.09
CA VAL A 242 -8.30 -16.23 -27.32
C VAL A 242 -8.49 -14.72 -27.22
N GLU A 243 -9.75 -14.28 -27.16
CA GLU A 243 -10.03 -12.87 -26.89
C GLU A 243 -9.72 -12.53 -25.45
N PHE A 244 -9.00 -11.44 -25.24
CA PHE A 244 -8.75 -10.93 -23.90
C PHE A 244 -8.68 -9.42 -23.88
N GLU A 245 -8.88 -8.88 -22.69
CA GLU A 245 -8.58 -7.50 -22.33
C GLU A 245 -7.69 -7.51 -21.10
N ILE A 246 -6.48 -6.96 -21.21
CA ILE A 246 -5.58 -6.71 -20.08
C ILE A 246 -5.69 -5.23 -19.70
N THR A 247 -5.97 -4.97 -18.43
CA THR A 247 -5.95 -3.62 -17.86
C THR A 247 -4.77 -3.48 -16.91
N VAL A 248 -3.96 -2.45 -17.12
CA VAL A 248 -2.89 -2.01 -16.22
C VAL A 248 -3.30 -0.68 -15.61
N THR A 249 -3.38 -0.61 -14.29
CA THR A 249 -3.75 0.59 -13.54
C THR A 249 -2.57 1.08 -12.72
N ASP A 250 -2.13 2.31 -12.95
CA ASP A 250 -1.25 3.01 -12.03
C ASP A 250 -2.05 3.41 -10.79
N THR A 251 -1.88 2.69 -9.69
CA THR A 251 -2.60 2.91 -8.43
C THR A 251 -2.21 4.22 -7.76
N PHE A 252 -1.07 4.81 -8.14
CA PHE A 252 -0.64 6.10 -7.63
C PHE A 252 -1.46 7.26 -8.22
N THR A 253 -1.76 7.20 -9.52
CA THR A 253 -2.47 8.28 -10.25
C THR A 253 -3.92 7.95 -10.61
N GLY A 254 -4.30 6.68 -10.55
CA GLY A 254 -5.57 6.16 -11.05
C GLY A 254 -5.62 6.00 -12.58
N THR A 255 -4.54 6.32 -13.31
CA THR A 255 -4.48 6.21 -14.77
C THR A 255 -4.48 4.75 -15.20
N THR A 256 -5.20 4.44 -16.28
CA THR A 256 -5.31 3.07 -16.81
C THR A 256 -4.82 2.96 -18.25
N ARG A 257 -4.28 1.79 -18.59
CA ARG A 257 -4.01 1.36 -19.97
C ARG A 257 -4.66 0.02 -20.21
N THR A 258 -5.28 -0.12 -21.36
CA THR A 258 -6.02 -1.32 -21.74
C THR A 258 -5.46 -1.85 -23.06
N TYR A 259 -5.22 -3.16 -23.11
CA TYR A 259 -4.70 -3.86 -24.28
C TYR A 259 -5.62 -5.03 -24.60
N GLN A 260 -6.03 -5.15 -25.86
CA GLN A 260 -7.01 -6.13 -26.29
C GLN A 260 -6.43 -7.06 -27.36
N ASN A 261 -6.93 -8.29 -27.39
CA ASN A 261 -6.75 -9.21 -28.51
C ASN A 261 -8.12 -9.69 -28.99
N GLU A 262 -8.32 -9.75 -30.31
CA GLU A 262 -9.55 -10.25 -30.91
C GLU A 262 -9.59 -11.78 -30.94
N LEU A 263 -10.80 -12.36 -30.80
CA LEU A 263 -10.98 -13.80 -30.86
C LEU A 263 -10.55 -14.38 -32.22
N GLY A 264 -9.72 -15.42 -32.20
CA GLY A 264 -9.22 -16.07 -33.41
C GLY A 264 -7.96 -15.45 -34.00
N VAL A 265 -7.47 -14.34 -33.43
CA VAL A 265 -6.24 -13.68 -33.86
C VAL A 265 -5.12 -14.03 -32.90
N SER A 266 -3.98 -14.52 -33.42
CA SER A 266 -2.79 -14.74 -32.61
C SER A 266 -2.33 -13.40 -32.02
N ALA A 267 -2.28 -13.32 -30.70
CA ALA A 267 -1.97 -12.07 -30.02
C ALA A 267 -0.56 -11.57 -30.35
N PRO A 268 -0.42 -10.32 -30.86
CA PRO A 268 0.90 -9.75 -31.09
C PRO A 268 1.58 -9.39 -29.77
N ALA A 269 2.91 -9.37 -29.76
CA ALA A 269 3.65 -8.83 -28.63
C ALA A 269 3.42 -7.30 -28.52
N VAL A 270 3.27 -6.81 -27.30
CA VAL A 270 3.16 -5.39 -26.98
C VAL A 270 4.50 -4.88 -26.43
N THR A 271 4.89 -3.70 -26.93
CA THR A 271 6.13 -2.99 -26.58
C THR A 271 5.83 -1.51 -26.32
N ASP A 272 4.86 -1.25 -25.42
CA ASP A 272 4.42 0.11 -25.13
C ASP A 272 5.44 0.84 -24.23
N THR A 273 6.31 1.60 -24.87
CA THR A 273 7.32 2.44 -24.22
C THR A 273 6.80 3.83 -23.84
N ASN A 274 5.50 4.09 -23.98
CA ASN A 274 4.84 5.34 -23.62
C ASN A 274 3.62 5.13 -22.70
N ALA A 275 3.54 3.97 -22.04
CA ALA A 275 2.33 3.55 -21.34
C ALA A 275 1.89 4.54 -20.26
N PHE A 276 2.75 5.00 -19.34
CA PHE A 276 2.33 5.97 -18.31
C PHE A 276 3.28 7.15 -18.20
N GLU A 277 2.72 8.37 -18.19
CA GLU A 277 3.43 9.64 -17.95
C GLU A 277 3.43 10.05 -16.48
N THR A 278 3.70 9.11 -15.60
CA THR A 278 3.42 9.28 -14.17
C THR A 278 4.68 9.14 -13.33
N CYS A 279 5.85 9.30 -13.95
CA CYS A 279 7.10 9.39 -13.22
C CYS A 279 7.02 10.45 -12.11
N PRO A 280 7.63 10.18 -10.93
CA PRO A 280 7.67 11.14 -9.82
C PRO A 280 8.31 12.48 -10.19
#